data_AF-A0A9D7MUM0-F1
#
_entry.id   AF-A0A9D7MUM0-F1
#
_cell.length_a   1.000
_cell.length_b   1.000
_cell.length_c   1.000
_cell.angle_alpha   90.00
_cell.angle_beta   90.00
_cell.angle_gamma   90.00
#
_symmetry.space_group_name_H-M   'P 1'
#
loop_
_entity.id
_entity.type
_entity.pdbx_description
1 polymer ?
#
loop_
_entity_poly.entity_id
_entity_poly.type
_entity_poly.pdbx_seq_one_letter_code
_entity_poly.pdbx_strand_id
1 'polypeptide(L)'
;MLTSTSAVGLTNPYNIYPDPSTTNNWVPAGGSPALSRCKLLKSNLTGFDVVNFRGAFGATNWAEVWAGSIQNYTLPTPTDFVVKAVPQALVGVTPAADCPIMFEALLVNGSCQVVGTSSGTMDPSTYQTTFCFDYTPTGAYSLVLRHKNSIETWSKLPYSFSSGAANNYDFTTAQNQAYGDNLRLVGGLWTLYTGDPNQDCVVDASDISALDNDAFNFVSGCVNTDLNGDGVVDASDISVAENNAFDFVSCFKPCP
;
A
#
# COMPACT_ATOMS: atom_id res chain seq x y z
N MET A 1 22.65 -41.93 13.82
CA MET A 1 23.26 -42.14 12.50
C MET A 1 22.31 -43.02 11.69
N LEU A 2 21.71 -42.50 10.62
CA LEU A 2 20.90 -43.26 9.67
C LEU A 2 21.67 -43.28 8.35
N THR A 3 21.89 -44.46 7.79
CA THR A 3 23.07 -44.77 6.94
C THR A 3 22.74 -45.12 5.48
N SER A 4 21.65 -44.65 4.87
CA SER A 4 21.58 -44.53 3.40
C SER A 4 20.35 -43.76 2.90
N THR A 5 20.56 -43.07 1.78
CA THR A 5 19.60 -42.23 1.04
C THR A 5 18.59 -43.02 0.20
N SER A 6 18.62 -44.35 0.22
CA SER A 6 17.71 -45.20 -0.55
C SER A 6 16.37 -45.49 0.14
N ALA A 7 16.18 -45.08 1.41
CA ALA A 7 14.90 -45.22 2.12
C ALA A 7 13.97 -44.01 1.96
N VAL A 8 14.44 -42.91 1.38
CA VAL A 8 13.63 -41.73 1.05
C VAL A 8 13.87 -41.46 -0.42
N GLY A 9 13.03 -42.02 -1.28
CA GLY A 9 13.14 -41.98 -2.74
C GLY A 9 13.02 -40.56 -3.33
N LEU A 10 13.97 -39.70 -3.05
CA LEU A 10 14.14 -38.39 -3.64
C LEU A 10 15.36 -38.43 -4.56
N THR A 11 15.15 -38.88 -5.79
CA THR A 11 16.09 -38.59 -6.87
C THR A 11 15.89 -37.14 -7.31
N ASN A 12 17.01 -36.42 -7.40
CA ASN A 12 17.13 -35.05 -7.90
C ASN A 12 16.33 -34.85 -9.22
N PRO A 13 15.34 -33.93 -9.28
CA PRO A 13 14.44 -33.79 -10.42
C PRO A 13 15.10 -33.18 -11.67
N TYR A 14 16.36 -32.75 -11.60
CA TYR A 14 17.03 -32.08 -12.73
C TYR A 14 17.81 -33.02 -13.66
N ASN A 15 17.86 -34.33 -13.39
CA ASN A 15 18.69 -35.25 -14.19
C ASN A 15 17.94 -36.06 -15.26
N ILE A 16 16.74 -35.63 -15.65
CA ILE A 16 16.03 -36.16 -16.82
C ILE A 16 15.90 -35.02 -17.83
N TYR A 17 16.98 -34.76 -18.58
CA TYR A 17 16.95 -33.98 -19.82
C TYR A 17 18.04 -34.51 -20.77
N PRO A 18 17.70 -34.74 -22.04
CA PRO A 18 18.01 -33.72 -23.03
C PRO A 18 16.77 -33.20 -23.77
N ASP A 19 16.84 -31.92 -24.14
CA ASP A 19 15.78 -31.12 -24.74
C ASP A 19 15.66 -31.41 -26.24
N PRO A 20 14.47 -31.73 -26.78
CA PRO A 20 14.19 -31.50 -28.19
C PRO A 20 13.83 -30.02 -28.41
N SER A 21 14.70 -29.34 -29.17
CA SER A 21 14.81 -27.91 -29.45
C SER A 21 13.59 -27.20 -30.12
N THR A 22 12.36 -27.48 -29.72
CA THR A 22 11.15 -26.90 -30.36
C THR A 22 9.99 -26.55 -29.43
N THR A 23 10.14 -26.56 -28.10
CA THR A 23 9.04 -26.15 -27.20
C THR A 23 9.18 -24.71 -26.75
N ASN A 24 8.25 -23.89 -27.22
CA ASN A 24 8.10 -22.48 -26.90
C ASN A 24 7.85 -22.31 -25.39
N ASN A 25 8.64 -21.48 -24.71
CA ASN A 25 8.43 -21.13 -23.32
C ASN A 25 7.08 -20.40 -23.19
N TRP A 26 6.13 -21.00 -22.49
CA TRP A 26 4.80 -20.43 -22.28
C TRP A 26 4.88 -19.29 -21.27
N VAL A 27 5.19 -18.10 -21.77
CA VAL A 27 4.95 -16.83 -21.07
C VAL A 27 3.45 -16.53 -21.16
N PRO A 28 2.78 -16.11 -20.07
CA PRO A 28 1.41 -15.62 -20.17
C PRO A 28 1.33 -14.46 -21.17
N ALA A 29 0.34 -14.46 -22.05
CA ALA A 29 0.15 -13.37 -23.01
C ALA A 29 -0.12 -12.04 -22.28
N GLY A 30 0.46 -10.95 -22.81
CA GLY A 30 0.17 -9.60 -22.34
C GLY A 30 -1.32 -9.29 -22.44
N GLY A 31 -1.92 -8.82 -21.34
CA GLY A 31 -3.36 -8.57 -21.22
C GLY A 31 -4.12 -9.49 -20.27
N SER A 32 -3.44 -10.40 -19.55
CA SER A 32 -4.08 -11.18 -18.48
C SER A 32 -4.68 -10.24 -17.41
N PRO A 33 -6.00 -10.35 -17.11
CA PRO A 33 -6.65 -9.53 -16.09
C PRO A 33 -6.03 -9.68 -14.69
N ALA A 34 -5.39 -10.82 -14.43
CA ALA A 34 -4.75 -11.13 -13.16
C ALA A 34 -3.42 -10.40 -12.91
N LEU A 35 -2.82 -9.77 -13.93
CA LEU A 35 -1.48 -9.19 -13.86
C LEU A 35 -1.38 -7.76 -14.43
N SER A 36 -2.48 -7.20 -14.93
CA SER A 36 -2.44 -5.97 -15.73
C SER A 36 -2.46 -4.66 -14.94
N ARG A 37 -2.67 -4.70 -13.61
CA ARG A 37 -2.89 -3.46 -12.82
C ARG A 37 -2.11 -3.33 -11.51
N CYS A 38 -1.45 -4.38 -11.00
CA CYS A 38 -0.75 -4.29 -9.71
C CYS A 38 0.77 -4.48 -9.94
N LYS A 39 1.54 -3.41 -9.68
CA LYS A 39 3.00 -3.36 -9.86
C LYS A 39 3.65 -4.13 -8.71
N LEU A 40 4.08 -5.36 -8.95
CA LEU A 40 4.81 -6.18 -7.96
C LEU A 40 6.26 -5.69 -7.82
N LEU A 41 6.47 -4.52 -7.23
CA LEU A 41 7.80 -4.05 -6.84
C LEU A 41 8.11 -4.49 -5.41
N LYS A 42 8.68 -5.69 -5.26
CA LYS A 42 9.48 -6.02 -4.07
C LYS A 42 10.66 -6.91 -4.45
N SER A 43 11.87 -6.48 -4.06
CA SER A 43 13.14 -7.19 -4.24
C SER A 43 13.20 -8.55 -3.55
N ASN A 44 12.22 -8.86 -2.70
CA ASN A 44 12.11 -10.15 -2.00
C ASN A 44 11.24 -11.16 -2.77
N LEU A 45 10.75 -10.80 -3.96
CA LEU A 45 10.00 -11.69 -4.86
C LEU A 45 10.85 -12.19 -6.05
N THR A 46 12.14 -11.84 -6.12
CA THR A 46 13.08 -12.47 -7.04
C THR A 46 13.29 -13.94 -6.61
N GLY A 47 12.64 -14.85 -7.32
CA GLY A 47 12.67 -16.29 -7.04
C GLY A 47 11.38 -16.86 -6.44
N PHE A 48 10.35 -16.02 -6.21
CA PHE A 48 9.00 -16.53 -5.92
C PHE A 48 8.26 -16.81 -7.23
N ASP A 49 8.57 -17.96 -7.84
CA ASP A 49 7.52 -18.76 -8.46
C ASP A 49 6.67 -19.32 -7.30
N VAL A 50 5.59 -18.63 -6.92
CA VAL A 50 4.61 -19.20 -5.99
C VAL A 50 3.85 -20.29 -6.74
N VAL A 51 4.39 -21.51 -6.67
CA VAL A 51 3.77 -22.75 -7.16
C VAL A 51 2.40 -22.92 -6.53
N ASN A 52 1.45 -23.56 -7.22
CA ASN A 52 0.64 -24.63 -6.61
C ASN A 52 -0.17 -25.41 -7.64
N PHE A 53 0.45 -26.34 -8.39
CA PHE A 53 -0.21 -27.58 -8.80
C PHE A 53 0.83 -28.71 -8.99
N ARG A 54 0.98 -29.59 -8.00
CA ARG A 54 1.41 -30.98 -8.24
C ARG A 54 0.14 -31.82 -8.40
N GLY A 55 -0.36 -31.95 -9.63
CA GLY A 55 -1.55 -32.78 -9.88
C GLY A 55 -1.97 -32.98 -11.33
N ALA A 56 -1.18 -32.58 -12.34
CA ALA A 56 -1.63 -32.54 -13.73
C ALA A 56 -1.06 -33.67 -14.63
N PHE A 57 -0.80 -34.87 -14.10
CA PHE A 57 -0.36 -36.00 -14.94
C PHE A 57 -1.13 -37.28 -14.63
N GLY A 58 -2.10 -37.58 -15.51
CA GLY A 58 -2.89 -38.81 -15.55
C GLY A 58 -3.74 -38.85 -16.84
N ALA A 59 -4.12 -40.04 -17.29
CA ALA A 59 -4.75 -40.31 -18.61
C ALA A 59 -6.24 -39.91 -18.72
N THR A 60 -6.74 -39.04 -17.83
CA THR A 60 -8.17 -38.67 -17.76
C THR A 60 -8.33 -37.17 -17.89
N ASN A 61 -9.42 -36.74 -18.56
CA ASN A 61 -9.79 -35.34 -18.70
C ASN A 61 -10.12 -34.73 -17.32
N TRP A 62 -9.09 -34.23 -16.65
CA TRP A 62 -9.17 -33.67 -15.30
C TRP A 62 -10.01 -32.39 -15.23
N ALA A 63 -10.27 -31.71 -16.34
CA ALA A 63 -11.17 -30.56 -16.40
C ALA A 63 -12.62 -30.92 -16.03
N GLU A 64 -13.07 -32.14 -16.38
CA GLU A 64 -14.41 -32.64 -16.01
C GLU A 64 -14.54 -32.95 -14.52
N VAL A 65 -13.46 -33.42 -13.89
CA VAL A 65 -13.45 -33.74 -12.45
C VAL A 65 -13.27 -32.47 -11.61
N TRP A 66 -12.44 -31.52 -12.07
CA TRP A 66 -12.19 -30.24 -11.39
C TRP A 66 -13.42 -29.32 -11.43
N ALA A 67 -14.10 -29.22 -12.57
CA ALA A 67 -15.38 -28.51 -12.68
C ALA A 67 -16.49 -29.10 -11.79
N GLY A 68 -16.38 -30.39 -11.41
CA GLY A 68 -17.31 -31.05 -10.49
C GLY A 68 -16.95 -30.94 -9.00
N SER A 69 -15.72 -30.62 -8.62
CA SER A 69 -15.22 -30.79 -7.23
C SER A 69 -14.70 -29.52 -6.54
N ILE A 70 -14.53 -28.40 -7.23
CA ILE A 70 -14.40 -27.07 -6.61
C ILE A 70 -15.55 -26.18 -7.04
N GLN A 71 -16.73 -26.41 -6.47
CA GLN A 71 -17.88 -25.54 -6.70
C GLN A 71 -17.77 -24.15 -6.03
N ASN A 72 -16.68 -23.80 -5.33
CA ASN A 72 -16.66 -22.59 -4.49
C ASN A 72 -15.32 -21.82 -4.43
N TYR A 73 -14.35 -22.05 -5.35
CA TYR A 73 -13.17 -21.19 -5.38
C TYR A 73 -13.43 -19.96 -6.26
N THR A 74 -14.01 -18.92 -5.67
CA THR A 74 -14.10 -17.61 -6.32
C THR A 74 -12.71 -16.98 -6.31
N LEU A 75 -12.13 -16.75 -7.49
CA LEU A 75 -10.90 -16.00 -7.60
C LEU A 75 -11.12 -14.61 -6.98
N PRO A 76 -10.17 -14.11 -6.16
CA PRO A 76 -10.24 -12.75 -5.65
C PRO A 76 -10.31 -11.82 -6.86
N THR A 77 -11.20 -10.84 -6.84
CA THR A 77 -11.28 -9.85 -7.91
C THR A 77 -10.46 -8.64 -7.45
N PRO A 78 -9.25 -8.42 -8.00
CA PRO A 78 -8.47 -7.24 -7.67
C PRO A 78 -9.34 -6.01 -7.86
N THR A 79 -9.49 -5.23 -6.80
CA THR A 79 -10.40 -4.09 -6.77
C THR A 79 -9.60 -2.83 -6.58
N ASP A 80 -9.64 -1.96 -7.59
CA ASP A 80 -9.00 -0.66 -7.55
C ASP A 80 -9.81 0.30 -6.67
N PHE A 81 -9.12 0.97 -5.75
CA PHE A 81 -9.63 2.08 -4.96
C PHE A 81 -8.74 3.31 -5.19
N VAL A 82 -9.27 4.29 -5.91
CA VAL A 82 -8.58 5.56 -6.18
C VAL A 82 -8.87 6.55 -5.06
N VAL A 83 -7.84 6.99 -4.34
CA VAL A 83 -7.98 7.98 -3.26
C VAL A 83 -7.23 9.23 -3.65
N LYS A 84 -7.86 10.39 -3.50
CA LYS A 84 -7.22 11.69 -3.67
C LYS A 84 -6.95 12.33 -2.31
N ALA A 85 -5.68 12.57 -2.03
CA ALA A 85 -5.20 13.18 -0.79
C ALA A 85 -3.78 13.72 -1.01
N VAL A 86 -3.40 14.75 -0.26
CA VAL A 86 -2.05 15.31 -0.30
C VAL A 86 -1.64 15.73 1.11
N PRO A 87 -0.41 15.42 1.56
CA PRO A 87 0.11 15.95 2.82
C PRO A 87 0.34 17.45 2.72
N GLN A 88 0.08 18.21 3.79
CA GLN A 88 0.10 19.67 3.75
C GLN A 88 1.44 20.25 3.24
N ALA A 89 2.55 19.60 3.60
CA ALA A 89 3.90 20.07 3.27
C ALA A 89 4.27 19.87 1.79
N LEU A 90 3.51 19.04 1.07
CA LEU A 90 3.76 18.71 -0.33
C LEU A 90 2.93 19.55 -1.32
N VAL A 91 2.08 20.45 -0.81
CA VAL A 91 1.28 21.34 -1.68
C VAL A 91 2.18 22.41 -2.30
N GLY A 92 2.28 22.39 -3.62
CA GLY A 92 3.07 23.39 -4.37
C GLY A 92 4.58 23.16 -4.32
N VAL A 93 5.04 22.05 -3.72
CA VAL A 93 6.44 21.63 -3.69
C VAL A 93 6.68 20.59 -4.77
N THR A 94 7.88 20.57 -5.35
CA THR A 94 8.31 19.48 -6.24
C THR A 94 9.15 18.51 -5.43
N PRO A 95 8.65 17.30 -5.14
CA PRO A 95 9.41 16.32 -4.38
C PRO A 95 10.68 15.93 -5.13
N ALA A 96 11.71 15.57 -4.37
CA ALA A 96 12.94 14.99 -4.89
C ALA A 96 12.61 13.77 -5.76
N ALA A 97 13.27 13.68 -6.93
CA ALA A 97 12.97 12.66 -7.93
C ALA A 97 13.11 11.22 -7.41
N ASP A 98 13.94 11.01 -6.38
CA ASP A 98 14.20 9.71 -5.76
C ASP A 98 13.37 9.45 -4.49
N CYS A 99 12.38 10.31 -4.18
CA CYS A 99 11.49 10.16 -3.02
C CYS A 99 10.02 10.02 -3.48
N PRO A 100 9.59 8.81 -3.89
CA PRO A 100 8.19 8.60 -4.24
C PRO A 100 7.29 8.82 -3.02
N ILE A 101 6.21 9.59 -3.19
CA ILE A 101 5.21 9.82 -2.15
C ILE A 101 4.35 8.57 -2.03
N MET A 102 4.64 7.75 -1.03
CA MET A 102 3.98 6.48 -0.79
C MET A 102 2.93 6.60 0.31
N PHE A 103 1.74 6.11 0.02
CA PHE A 103 0.67 5.96 1.00
C PHE A 103 0.41 4.49 1.29
N GLU A 104 -0.01 4.22 2.52
CA GLU A 104 -0.66 2.99 2.94
C GLU A 104 -2.14 3.28 3.18
N ALA A 105 -3.02 2.46 2.61
CA ALA A 105 -4.46 2.50 2.83
C ALA A 105 -4.93 1.23 3.54
N LEU A 106 -5.76 1.39 4.56
CA LEU A 106 -6.41 0.30 5.27
C LEU A 106 -7.94 0.43 5.16
N LEU A 107 -8.61 -0.71 5.06
CA LEU A 107 -10.06 -0.82 5.16
C LEU A 107 -10.41 -1.47 6.49
N VAL A 108 -11.05 -0.71 7.36
CA VAL A 108 -11.41 -1.14 8.72
C VAL A 108 -12.91 -1.34 8.84
N ASN A 109 -13.34 -2.51 9.34
CA ASN A 109 -14.75 -2.81 9.54
C ASN A 109 -15.33 -2.13 10.80
N GLY A 110 -16.65 -2.21 10.99
CA GLY A 110 -17.33 -1.65 12.16
C GLY A 110 -16.93 -2.27 13.51
N SER A 111 -16.20 -3.39 13.50
CA SER A 111 -15.62 -4.02 14.70
C SER A 111 -14.16 -3.61 14.93
N CYS A 112 -13.68 -2.57 14.24
CA CYS A 112 -12.32 -2.06 14.33
C CYS A 112 -11.24 -3.08 13.92
N GLN A 113 -11.55 -3.96 12.99
CA GLN A 113 -10.59 -4.91 12.43
C GLN A 113 -10.18 -4.48 11.03
N VAL A 114 -8.87 -4.52 10.76
CA VAL A 114 -8.33 -4.32 9.41
C VAL A 114 -8.72 -5.52 8.54
N VAL A 115 -9.48 -5.26 7.47
CA VAL A 115 -9.96 -6.27 6.51
C VAL A 115 -9.17 -6.24 5.21
N GLY A 116 -8.62 -5.08 4.85
CA GLY A 116 -7.79 -4.91 3.67
C GLY A 116 -6.68 -3.92 3.94
N THR A 117 -5.53 -4.16 3.33
CA THR A 117 -4.39 -3.24 3.33
C THR A 117 -3.85 -3.15 1.91
N SER A 118 -3.42 -1.97 1.51
CA SER A 118 -2.77 -1.75 0.22
C SER A 118 -1.84 -0.56 0.31
N SER A 119 -0.85 -0.51 -0.57
CA SER A 119 0.07 0.62 -0.67
C SER A 119 0.13 1.12 -2.10
N GLY A 120 0.28 2.41 -2.29
CA GLY A 120 0.35 3.03 -3.61
C GLY A 120 1.21 4.28 -3.61
N THR A 121 1.70 4.65 -4.80
CA THR A 121 2.41 5.91 -5.03
C THR A 121 1.41 6.97 -5.48
N MET A 122 1.48 8.15 -4.88
CA MET A 122 0.70 9.30 -5.30
C MET A 122 1.25 9.89 -6.59
N ASP A 123 0.36 10.18 -7.54
CA ASP A 123 0.67 11.02 -8.70
C ASP A 123 0.70 12.50 -8.28
N PRO A 124 1.85 13.19 -8.33
CA PRO A 124 1.98 14.59 -7.91
C PRO A 124 1.15 15.57 -8.75
N SER A 125 0.73 15.19 -9.96
CA SER A 125 -0.04 16.06 -10.85
C SER A 125 -1.55 16.04 -10.54
N THR A 126 -2.04 14.94 -9.95
CA THR A 126 -3.47 14.74 -9.67
C THR A 126 -3.78 14.59 -8.18
N TYR A 127 -2.76 14.36 -7.35
CA TYR A 127 -2.86 13.94 -5.95
C TYR A 127 -3.62 12.63 -5.74
N GLN A 128 -3.71 11.80 -6.79
CA GLN A 128 -4.40 10.51 -6.73
C GLN A 128 -3.41 9.39 -6.44
N THR A 129 -3.84 8.45 -5.61
CA THR A 129 -3.17 7.17 -5.37
C THR A 129 -4.14 6.04 -5.66
N THR A 130 -3.72 5.06 -6.44
CA THR A 130 -4.52 3.86 -6.70
C THR A 130 -4.07 2.73 -5.78
N PHE A 131 -5.00 2.22 -4.99
CA PHE A 131 -4.82 1.08 -4.09
C PHE A 131 -5.48 -0.17 -4.68
N CYS A 132 -4.78 -1.30 -4.62
CA CYS A 132 -5.23 -2.60 -5.12
C CYS A 132 -5.61 -3.47 -3.91
N PHE A 133 -6.91 -3.78 -3.76
CA PHE A 133 -7.44 -4.65 -2.69
C PHE A 133 -7.93 -5.97 -3.31
N ASP A 134 -7.15 -7.05 -3.11
CA ASP A 134 -7.40 -8.33 -3.79
C ASP A 134 -8.52 -9.16 -3.15
N TYR A 135 -8.58 -9.18 -1.81
CA TYR A 135 -9.41 -10.13 -1.05
C TYR A 135 -10.51 -9.45 -0.23
N THR A 136 -10.74 -8.16 -0.42
CA THR A 136 -11.72 -7.43 0.39
C THR A 136 -13.13 -7.67 -0.14
N PRO A 137 -14.06 -8.22 0.67
CA PRO A 137 -15.45 -8.39 0.27
C PRO A 137 -16.16 -7.04 0.16
N THR A 138 -17.20 -6.96 -0.67
CA THR A 138 -18.14 -5.81 -0.67
C THR A 138 -18.69 -5.57 0.74
N GLY A 139 -18.66 -4.32 1.19
CA GLY A 139 -19.04 -3.96 2.56
C GLY A 139 -18.81 -2.49 2.88
N ALA A 140 -19.22 -2.08 4.08
CA ALA A 140 -18.95 -0.74 4.58
C ALA A 140 -17.68 -0.76 5.44
N TYR A 141 -16.68 0.02 5.03
CA TYR A 141 -15.39 0.11 5.73
C TYR A 141 -14.96 1.55 5.91
N SER A 142 -14.37 1.88 7.05
CA SER A 142 -13.65 3.14 7.22
C SER A 142 -12.35 3.05 6.43
N LEU A 143 -12.09 4.05 5.57
CA LEU A 143 -10.83 4.17 4.85
C LEU A 143 -9.84 4.89 5.76
N VAL A 144 -8.70 4.25 6.02
CA VAL A 144 -7.59 4.83 6.76
C VAL A 144 -6.47 5.09 5.78
N LEU A 145 -5.89 6.29 5.85
CA LEU A 145 -4.77 6.70 5.01
C LEU A 145 -3.59 7.07 5.90
N ARG A 146 -2.44 6.44 5.65
CA ARG A 146 -1.18 6.65 6.36
C ARG A 146 -0.09 7.08 5.39
N HIS A 147 0.74 8.01 5.83
CA HIS A 147 1.94 8.47 5.13
C HIS A 147 3.09 8.49 6.14
N LYS A 148 4.34 8.38 5.66
CA LYS A 148 5.54 8.19 6.52
C LYS A 148 5.73 9.27 7.59
N ASN A 149 5.18 10.46 7.39
CA ASN A 149 5.42 11.64 8.21
C ASN A 149 4.16 12.49 8.46
N SER A 150 2.97 11.90 8.25
CA SER A 150 1.69 12.58 8.38
C SER A 150 0.79 11.86 9.36
N ILE A 151 -0.10 12.63 9.96
CA ILE A 151 -1.14 12.14 10.84
C ILE A 151 -2.04 11.16 10.09
N GLU A 152 -2.20 9.97 10.68
CA GLU A 152 -3.14 8.98 10.20
C GLU A 152 -4.56 9.59 10.11
N THR A 153 -5.15 9.50 8.92
CA THR A 153 -6.42 10.15 8.62
C THR A 153 -7.47 9.12 8.22
N TRP A 154 -8.63 9.20 8.85
CA TRP A 154 -9.77 8.31 8.61
C TRP A 154 -10.85 9.02 7.79
N SER A 155 -11.55 8.30 6.93
CA SER A 155 -12.75 8.82 6.26
C SER A 155 -13.83 9.21 7.27
N LYS A 156 -14.59 10.27 6.97
CA LYS A 156 -15.64 10.78 7.88
C LYS A 156 -16.65 9.73 8.27
N LEU A 157 -17.07 8.94 7.30
CA LEU A 157 -18.02 7.83 7.45
C LEU A 157 -17.44 6.58 6.79
N PRO A 158 -17.94 5.39 7.15
CA PRO A 158 -17.63 4.17 6.41
C PRO A 158 -18.01 4.31 4.92
N TYR A 159 -17.05 4.03 4.05
CA TYR A 159 -17.22 3.99 2.61
C TYR A 159 -17.85 2.66 2.18
N SER A 160 -18.80 2.70 1.25
CA SER A 160 -19.44 1.51 0.67
C SER A 160 -18.55 0.89 -0.41
N PHE A 161 -17.61 0.06 0.01
CA PHE A 161 -16.68 -0.64 -0.86
C PHE A 161 -17.39 -1.71 -1.68
N SER A 162 -17.17 -1.70 -3.00
CA SER A 162 -17.71 -2.67 -3.94
C SER A 162 -16.59 -3.46 -4.59
N SER A 163 -16.50 -4.76 -4.28
CA SER A 163 -15.51 -5.66 -4.87
C SER A 163 -15.76 -5.83 -6.38
N GLY A 164 -14.70 -5.79 -7.18
CA GLY A 164 -14.74 -5.88 -8.64
C GLY A 164 -15.28 -4.64 -9.35
N ALA A 165 -15.49 -3.54 -8.63
CA ALA A 165 -15.93 -2.26 -9.19
C ALA A 165 -14.92 -1.14 -8.91
N ALA A 166 -15.08 0.00 -9.59
CA ALA A 166 -14.28 1.19 -9.31
C ALA A 166 -14.72 1.83 -7.98
N ASN A 167 -13.78 2.01 -7.05
CA ASN A 167 -14.00 2.70 -5.79
C ASN A 167 -13.21 4.01 -5.79
N ASN A 168 -13.79 5.10 -5.25
CA ASN A 168 -13.11 6.38 -5.18
C ASN A 168 -13.44 7.19 -3.92
N TYR A 169 -12.47 7.93 -3.41
CA TYR A 169 -12.64 8.82 -2.26
C TYR A 169 -11.73 10.05 -2.38
N ASP A 170 -12.24 11.24 -2.09
CA ASP A 170 -11.51 12.50 -2.26
C ASP A 170 -11.53 13.32 -0.96
N PHE A 171 -10.41 13.30 -0.24
CA PHE A 171 -10.22 14.08 0.98
C PHE A 171 -10.09 15.59 0.71
N THR A 172 -9.76 15.99 -0.53
CA THR A 172 -9.38 17.37 -0.85
C THR A 172 -10.56 18.33 -1.03
N THR A 173 -11.79 17.81 -1.03
CA THR A 173 -13.00 18.58 -1.37
C THR A 173 -13.57 19.38 -0.21
N ALA A 174 -13.52 18.86 1.01
CA ALA A 174 -14.06 19.50 2.20
C ALA A 174 -13.40 18.97 3.47
N GLN A 175 -13.36 19.79 4.52
CA GLN A 175 -12.82 19.39 5.83
C GLN A 175 -13.52 18.15 6.39
N ASN A 176 -14.83 18.06 6.16
CA ASN A 176 -15.68 16.98 6.63
C ASN A 176 -15.58 15.69 5.81
N GLN A 177 -14.54 15.53 5.00
CA GLN A 177 -14.15 14.25 4.43
C GLN A 177 -13.31 13.42 5.41
N ALA A 178 -12.69 14.05 6.41
CA ALA A 178 -12.01 13.31 7.47
C ALA A 178 -12.88 13.15 8.72
N TYR A 179 -12.69 12.03 9.42
CA TYR A 179 -13.20 11.87 10.77
C TYR A 179 -12.64 12.97 11.68
N GLY A 180 -13.49 13.51 12.56
CA GLY A 180 -13.12 14.64 13.42
C GLY A 180 -12.89 15.97 12.69
N ASP A 181 -13.18 16.06 11.39
CA ASP A 181 -12.87 17.25 10.55
C ASP A 181 -11.35 17.57 10.58
N ASN A 182 -10.53 16.52 10.67
CA ASN A 182 -9.08 16.58 10.88
C ASN A 182 -8.29 16.79 9.58
N LEU A 183 -8.57 17.88 8.88
CA LEU A 183 -7.86 18.31 7.66
C LEU A 183 -7.52 19.79 7.73
N ARG A 184 -6.45 20.19 7.05
CA ARG A 184 -6.01 21.59 6.94
C ARG A 184 -6.27 22.15 5.54
N LEU A 185 -6.71 23.40 5.45
CA LEU A 185 -6.83 24.07 4.16
C LEU A 185 -5.49 24.70 3.74
N VAL A 186 -4.89 24.20 2.67
CA VAL A 186 -3.62 24.72 2.10
C VAL A 186 -3.75 24.80 0.58
N GLY A 187 -3.44 25.96 -0.02
CA GLY A 187 -3.48 26.13 -1.47
C GLY A 187 -4.87 25.90 -2.10
N GLY A 188 -5.95 26.03 -1.33
CA GLY A 188 -7.32 25.77 -1.79
C GLY A 188 -7.74 24.29 -1.76
N LEU A 189 -6.89 23.40 -1.23
CA LEU A 189 -7.18 21.98 -1.05
C LEU A 189 -7.21 21.64 0.44
N TRP A 190 -8.10 20.72 0.81
CA TRP A 190 -8.04 20.10 2.14
C TRP A 190 -6.96 19.02 2.14
N THR A 191 -6.06 19.09 3.11
CA THR A 191 -4.82 18.31 3.16
C THR A 191 -4.68 17.56 4.47
N LEU A 192 -3.88 16.50 4.43
CA LEU A 192 -3.53 15.74 5.62
C LEU A 192 -2.50 16.54 6.41
N TYR A 193 -2.66 16.57 7.74
CA TYR A 193 -1.65 17.16 8.60
C TYR A 193 -0.34 16.39 8.53
N THR A 194 0.79 17.10 8.43
CA THR A 194 2.16 16.57 8.35
C THR A 194 2.93 16.96 9.61
N GLY A 195 3.99 16.23 9.98
CA GLY A 195 4.82 16.55 11.14
C GLY A 195 4.83 15.48 12.22
N ASP A 196 4.31 14.29 11.92
CA ASP A 196 4.37 13.10 12.79
C ASP A 196 5.28 12.03 12.12
N PRO A 197 6.61 12.23 12.09
CA PRO A 197 7.56 11.25 11.56
C PRO A 197 7.75 10.01 12.46
N ASN A 198 7.39 10.10 13.74
CA ASN A 198 7.53 9.01 14.71
C ASN A 198 6.30 8.07 14.72
N GLN A 199 5.19 8.50 14.10
CA GLN A 199 3.90 7.81 13.97
C GLN A 199 3.21 7.50 15.30
N ASP A 200 3.31 8.41 16.27
CA ASP A 200 2.65 8.29 17.58
C ASP A 200 1.27 8.96 17.63
N CYS A 201 0.77 9.44 16.48
CA CYS A 201 -0.55 10.03 16.30
C CYS A 201 -0.68 11.45 16.88
N VAL A 202 0.40 12.09 17.31
CA VAL A 202 0.43 13.48 17.77
C VAL A 202 1.58 14.20 17.07
N VAL A 203 1.44 15.51 16.82
CA VAL A 203 2.59 16.33 16.45
C VAL A 203 3.06 17.06 17.70
N ASP A 204 4.23 16.71 18.21
CA ASP A 204 4.75 17.30 19.46
C ASP A 204 6.27 17.57 19.45
N ALA A 205 6.80 17.89 20.64
CA ALA A 205 8.21 18.23 20.81
C ALA A 205 9.16 17.06 20.48
N SER A 206 8.69 15.81 20.56
CA SER A 206 9.49 14.64 20.21
C SER A 206 9.70 14.53 18.69
N ASP A 207 8.68 14.87 17.91
CA ASP A 207 8.79 15.00 16.45
C ASP A 207 9.75 16.11 16.08
N ILE A 208 9.55 17.31 16.63
CA ILE A 208 10.42 18.46 16.39
C ILE A 208 11.87 18.13 16.75
N SER A 209 12.10 17.43 17.86
CA SER A 209 13.44 16.99 18.26
C SER A 209 14.07 16.03 17.24
N ALA A 210 13.28 15.16 16.60
CA ALA A 210 13.78 14.29 15.54
C ALA A 210 14.20 15.11 14.30
N LEU A 211 13.37 16.08 13.90
CA LEU A 211 13.71 16.99 12.80
C LEU A 211 14.95 17.84 13.11
N ASP A 212 15.03 18.44 14.30
CA ASP A 212 16.17 19.26 14.72
C ASP A 212 17.49 18.47 14.71
N ASN A 213 17.45 17.23 15.21
CA ASN A 213 18.63 16.36 15.20
C ASN A 213 19.08 16.02 13.76
N ASP A 214 18.14 15.74 12.86
CA ASP A 214 18.45 15.41 11.48
C ASP A 214 18.92 16.64 10.69
N ALA A 215 18.31 17.81 10.93
CA ALA A 215 18.74 19.09 10.37
C ALA A 215 20.14 19.47 10.83
N PHE A 216 20.45 19.31 12.13
CA PHE A 216 21.79 19.56 12.68
C PHE A 216 22.86 18.65 12.05
N ASN A 217 22.49 17.41 11.73
CA ASN A 217 23.36 16.44 11.07
C ASN A 217 23.37 16.56 9.54
N PHE A 218 22.67 17.55 8.96
CA PHE A 218 22.52 17.73 7.51
C PHE A 218 22.03 16.47 6.80
N VAL A 219 21.07 15.77 7.41
CA VAL A 219 20.47 14.57 6.83
C VAL A 219 19.78 14.94 5.52
N SER A 220 19.91 14.07 4.53
CA SER A 220 19.35 14.23 3.20
C SER A 220 18.83 12.89 2.66
N GLY A 221 18.04 12.97 1.60
CA GLY A 221 17.34 11.85 1.00
C GLY A 221 15.92 11.69 1.53
N CYS A 222 15.27 10.60 1.13
CA CYS A 222 13.87 10.33 1.45
C CYS A 222 13.68 9.77 2.88
N VAL A 223 14.01 10.56 3.89
CA VAL A 223 13.83 10.22 5.31
C VAL A 223 12.44 10.63 5.81
N ASN A 224 12.03 10.16 6.99
CA ASN A 224 10.70 10.53 7.53
C ASN A 224 10.64 12.00 7.95
N THR A 225 11.77 12.57 8.38
CA THR A 225 11.94 13.95 8.84
C THR A 225 12.00 14.98 7.70
N ASP A 226 12.18 14.53 6.45
CA ASP A 226 11.98 15.33 5.24
C ASP A 226 10.47 15.41 4.96
N LEU A 227 9.84 16.47 5.47
CA LEU A 227 8.39 16.67 5.46
C LEU A 227 7.91 17.24 4.12
N ASN A 228 8.66 18.19 3.58
CA ASN A 228 8.35 18.86 2.32
C ASN A 228 8.78 18.04 1.08
N GLY A 229 9.56 16.98 1.30
CA GLY A 229 9.99 16.03 0.28
C GLY A 229 11.07 16.56 -0.67
N ASP A 230 11.75 17.67 -0.37
CA ASP A 230 12.76 18.27 -1.25
C ASP A 230 14.13 17.55 -1.19
N GLY A 231 14.25 16.56 -0.30
CA GLY A 231 15.42 15.70 -0.16
C GLY A 231 16.47 16.23 0.82
N VAL A 232 16.20 17.30 1.57
CA VAL A 232 17.04 17.76 2.67
C VAL A 232 16.20 18.01 3.91
N VAL A 233 16.68 17.64 5.09
CA VAL A 233 16.00 18.00 6.34
C VAL A 233 16.52 19.35 6.79
N ASP A 234 15.66 20.37 6.82
CA ASP A 234 16.06 21.72 7.21
C ASP A 234 14.98 22.50 7.99
N ALA A 235 15.23 23.80 8.18
CA ALA A 235 14.33 24.68 8.92
C ALA A 235 12.92 24.78 8.32
N SER A 236 12.76 24.50 7.03
CA SER A 236 11.46 24.49 6.37
C SER A 236 10.60 23.32 6.85
N ASP A 237 11.18 22.13 7.03
CA ASP A 237 10.48 20.98 7.62
C ASP A 237 10.11 21.25 9.08
N ILE A 238 11.06 21.75 9.87
CA ILE A 238 10.86 22.07 11.29
C ILE A 238 9.69 23.05 11.45
N SER A 239 9.62 24.09 10.61
CA SER A 239 8.54 25.07 10.67
C SER A 239 7.14 24.46 10.43
N VAL A 240 7.05 23.39 9.63
CA VAL A 240 5.79 22.68 9.39
C VAL A 240 5.35 21.95 10.66
N ALA A 241 6.27 21.22 11.30
CA ALA A 241 6.00 20.49 12.54
C ALA A 241 5.69 21.44 13.71
N GLU A 242 6.44 22.53 13.89
CA GLU A 242 6.22 23.52 14.95
C GLU A 242 4.83 24.15 14.88
N ASN A 243 4.39 24.55 13.67
CA ASN A 243 3.06 25.13 13.50
C ASN A 243 1.96 24.14 13.89
N ASN A 244 2.11 22.86 13.52
CA ASN A 244 1.13 21.83 13.84
C ASN A 244 1.17 21.41 15.32
N ALA A 245 2.35 21.41 15.95
CA ALA A 245 2.50 21.19 17.38
C ALA A 245 1.84 22.32 18.19
N PHE A 246 2.00 23.57 17.75
CA PHE A 246 1.35 24.73 18.36
C PHE A 246 -0.18 24.64 18.27
N ASP A 247 -0.69 24.09 17.18
CA ASP A 247 -2.13 23.85 16.96
C ASP A 247 -2.65 22.57 17.65
N PHE A 248 -1.80 21.85 18.40
CA PHE A 248 -2.12 20.58 19.08
C PHE A 248 -2.70 19.51 18.15
N VAL A 249 -2.15 19.43 16.95
CA VAL A 249 -2.59 18.47 15.93
C VAL A 249 -2.36 17.03 16.40
N SER A 250 -3.39 16.20 16.26
CA SER A 250 -3.36 14.78 16.60
C SER A 250 -4.32 13.99 15.70
N CYS A 251 -4.22 12.66 15.74
CA CYS A 251 -5.08 11.79 14.96
C CYS A 251 -6.46 11.63 15.61
N PHE A 252 -7.50 11.63 14.77
CA PHE A 252 -8.87 11.33 15.19
C PHE A 252 -9.32 10.04 14.51
N LYS A 253 -9.55 9.02 15.32
CA LYS A 253 -9.94 7.69 14.85
C LYS A 253 -11.22 7.21 15.56
N PRO A 254 -12.17 6.60 14.83
CA PRO A 254 -13.35 5.97 15.41
C PRO A 254 -13.04 4.64 16.13
N CYS A 255 -11.82 4.12 15.95
CA CYS A 255 -11.35 2.85 16.49
C CYS A 255 -10.02 3.04 17.24
N PRO A 256 -9.78 2.32 18.34
CA PRO A 256 -8.52 2.39 19.10
C PRO A 256 -7.35 1.77 18.34
#